data_AF-A0A7G2M8T1-F1
#
_entry.id   AF-A0A7G2M8T1-F1
#
_cell.length_a   1.000
_cell.length_b   1.000
_cell.length_c   1.000
_cell.angle_alpha   90.00
_cell.angle_beta   90.00
_cell.angle_gamma   90.00
#
_symmetry.space_group_name_H-M   'P 1'
#
loop_
_entity.id
_entity.type
_entity.pdbx_description
1 polymer ?
#
loop_
_entity_poly.entity_id
_entity_poly.type
_entity_poly.pdbx_seq_one_letter_code
_entity_poly.pdbx_strand_id
1 'polypeptide(L)'
;MKIIISCLLLLSWTCFCPELSAQQQNGMIREDGAYYIADQIPEYPGGIEAMLKYIESNIQYPREALTQKVQSRVYVQFVVNKNGKVSQAEISRGSHPLLDKEAIRVVSNMPKWIPGKNKGKKVPVIYTLPITFKITPSMSSISDIKNSNDTGTTLQGIWQICKLNNTSDNEKYSITAGPYMKILSTDNRFTNLALNTSGHVSVITSNGTYTQTSDSTYVESVSESIMNPKLSGKDITIHFKFLNANLLMISFQSVDPLLQGKEYWTRVFLPQPANQHN
;
A
#
# COMPACT_ATOMS: atom_id res chain seq x y z
N MET A 1 -26.61 -61.17 -72.73
CA MET A 1 -27.95 -60.52 -72.70
C MET A 1 -27.99 -59.65 -71.45
N LYS A 2 -27.72 -58.33 -71.59
CA LYS A 2 -28.65 -57.19 -71.34
C LYS A 2 -29.25 -57.16 -69.91
N ILE A 3 -29.37 -56.08 -69.12
CA ILE A 3 -29.09 -54.63 -69.15
C ILE A 3 -29.35 -54.11 -67.69
N ILE A 4 -28.51 -53.20 -67.18
CA ILE A 4 -28.70 -51.96 -66.36
C ILE A 4 -29.97 -51.77 -65.47
N ILE A 5 -29.79 -51.16 -64.27
CA ILE A 5 -30.54 -50.03 -63.61
C ILE A 5 -30.16 -50.04 -62.09
N SER A 6 -29.36 -49.10 -61.54
CA SER A 6 -29.60 -47.69 -61.13
C SER A 6 -30.08 -47.50 -59.67
N CYS A 7 -29.38 -46.58 -58.98
CA CYS A 7 -29.80 -45.68 -57.90
C CYS A 7 -30.18 -46.18 -56.48
N LEU A 8 -29.35 -45.76 -55.52
CA LEU A 8 -29.66 -45.00 -54.29
C LEU A 8 -30.86 -45.44 -53.44
N LEU A 9 -30.61 -45.82 -52.18
CA LEU A 9 -31.19 -45.17 -51.00
C LEU A 9 -30.39 -45.52 -49.72
N LEU A 10 -29.93 -44.45 -49.06
CA LEU A 10 -29.34 -44.39 -47.73
C LEU A 10 -30.31 -44.89 -46.65
N LEU A 11 -29.82 -45.54 -45.57
CA LEU A 11 -30.33 -45.34 -44.20
C LEU A 11 -29.45 -46.02 -43.12
N SER A 12 -28.95 -45.17 -42.23
CA SER A 12 -28.60 -45.37 -40.82
C SER A 12 -27.49 -46.36 -40.44
N TRP A 13 -26.24 -45.97 -40.72
CA TRP A 13 -25.17 -46.08 -39.73
C TRP A 13 -24.79 -44.69 -39.23
N THR A 14 -25.72 -44.03 -38.53
CA THR A 14 -25.27 -43.10 -37.50
C THR A 14 -24.89 -43.97 -36.32
N CYS A 15 -23.62 -44.39 -36.30
CA CYS A 15 -22.95 -44.57 -35.02
C CYS A 15 -22.99 -43.17 -34.38
N PHE A 16 -24.09 -42.88 -33.70
CA PHE A 16 -24.14 -41.85 -32.70
C PHE A 16 -23.05 -42.28 -31.74
N CYS A 17 -21.89 -41.64 -31.84
CA CYS A 17 -20.79 -41.81 -30.92
C CYS A 17 -20.99 -40.70 -29.89
N PRO A 18 -21.79 -40.93 -28.81
CA PRO A 18 -21.87 -39.97 -27.73
C PRO A 18 -20.60 -40.07 -26.90
N GLU A 19 -19.44 -39.77 -27.48
CA GLU A 19 -18.17 -39.89 -26.75
C GLU A 19 -17.18 -38.78 -27.06
N LEU A 20 -17.56 -37.81 -27.90
CA LEU A 20 -16.74 -36.62 -28.16
C LEU A 20 -17.07 -35.42 -27.25
N SER A 21 -18.09 -35.49 -26.39
CA SER A 21 -18.45 -34.40 -25.46
C SER A 21 -17.84 -34.55 -24.06
N ALA A 22 -17.46 -35.77 -23.65
CA ALA A 22 -16.93 -36.02 -22.31
C ALA A 22 -15.44 -35.71 -22.17
N GLN A 23 -14.67 -35.73 -23.28
CA GLN A 23 -13.22 -35.54 -23.23
C GLN A 23 -12.76 -34.07 -23.27
N GLN A 24 -13.66 -33.10 -23.55
CA GLN A 24 -13.27 -31.69 -23.64
C GLN A 24 -13.23 -30.94 -22.29
N GLN A 25 -13.72 -31.55 -21.20
CA GLN A 25 -13.72 -30.92 -19.86
C GLN A 25 -12.43 -31.14 -19.05
N ASN A 26 -11.53 -32.02 -19.51
CA ASN A 26 -10.41 -32.51 -18.70
C ASN A 26 -9.25 -31.52 -18.49
N GLY A 27 -9.30 -30.33 -19.12
CA GLY A 27 -8.26 -29.29 -19.00
C GLY A 27 -8.66 -28.06 -18.17
N MET A 28 -9.95 -27.93 -17.80
CA MET A 28 -10.46 -26.74 -17.08
C MET A 28 -10.72 -26.99 -15.60
N ILE A 29 -10.67 -28.25 -15.16
CA ILE A 29 -11.00 -28.67 -13.81
C ILE A 29 -9.86 -29.55 -13.29
N ARG A 30 -9.35 -29.25 -12.09
CA ARG A 30 -8.40 -30.11 -11.35
C ARG A 30 -9.05 -31.44 -10.98
N GLU A 31 -8.22 -32.45 -10.71
CA GLU A 31 -8.69 -33.77 -10.25
C GLU A 31 -9.57 -33.72 -8.99
N ASP A 32 -9.37 -32.71 -8.13
CA ASP A 32 -10.18 -32.46 -6.92
C ASP A 32 -11.49 -31.68 -7.17
N GLY A 33 -11.80 -31.40 -8.44
CA GLY A 33 -13.03 -30.71 -8.86
C GLY A 33 -12.95 -29.18 -8.82
N ALA A 34 -11.79 -28.59 -8.51
CA ALA A 34 -11.60 -27.14 -8.55
C ALA A 34 -11.41 -26.62 -9.99
N TYR A 35 -12.14 -25.56 -10.35
CA TYR A 35 -12.12 -24.99 -11.69
C TYR A 35 -10.96 -24.01 -11.87
N TYR A 36 -10.21 -24.13 -12.96
CA TYR A 36 -9.25 -23.11 -13.41
C TYR A 36 -9.97 -21.91 -14.04
N ILE A 37 -11.08 -22.16 -14.74
CA ILE A 37 -11.88 -21.15 -15.43
C ILE A 37 -13.36 -21.44 -15.12
N ALA A 38 -14.10 -20.41 -14.72
CA ALA A 38 -15.53 -20.47 -14.45
C ALA A 38 -16.22 -19.24 -15.06
N ASP A 39 -17.52 -19.35 -15.35
CA ASP A 39 -18.32 -18.26 -15.93
C ASP A 39 -18.29 -16.99 -15.05
N GLN A 40 -18.25 -17.18 -13.72
CA GLN A 40 -18.05 -16.12 -12.74
C GLN A 40 -16.90 -16.51 -11.81
N ILE A 41 -15.86 -15.68 -11.77
CA ILE A 41 -14.74 -15.87 -10.85
C ILE A 41 -15.12 -15.48 -9.42
N PRO A 42 -14.41 -16.01 -8.41
CA PRO A 42 -14.58 -15.57 -7.04
C PRO A 42 -14.26 -14.07 -6.86
N GLU A 43 -14.99 -13.43 -5.96
CA GLU A 43 -14.80 -12.01 -5.65
C GLU A 43 -14.64 -11.81 -4.15
N TYR A 44 -13.69 -10.97 -3.74
CA TYR A 44 -13.52 -10.58 -2.35
C TYR A 44 -14.68 -9.67 -1.92
N PRO A 45 -15.24 -9.79 -0.69
CA PRO A 45 -16.33 -8.92 -0.26
C PRO A 45 -15.89 -7.45 -0.24
N GLY A 46 -16.60 -6.60 -1.00
CA GLY A 46 -16.21 -5.19 -1.20
C GLY A 46 -15.20 -4.96 -2.32
N GLY A 47 -14.95 -5.98 -3.15
CA GLY A 47 -14.12 -5.88 -4.34
C GLY A 47 -12.62 -5.83 -4.07
N ILE A 48 -11.86 -5.45 -5.10
CA ILE A 48 -10.40 -5.44 -5.09
C ILE A 48 -9.85 -4.45 -4.06
N GLU A 49 -10.46 -3.28 -3.90
CA GLU A 49 -10.00 -2.25 -2.95
C GLU A 49 -10.06 -2.74 -1.50
N ALA A 50 -11.18 -3.37 -1.11
CA ALA A 50 -11.33 -3.95 0.22
C ALA A 50 -10.32 -5.09 0.47
N MET A 51 -10.02 -5.88 -0.57
CA MET A 51 -8.99 -6.92 -0.50
C MET A 51 -7.60 -6.33 -0.28
N LEU A 52 -7.23 -5.28 -1.02
CA LEU A 52 -5.93 -4.61 -0.87
C LEU A 52 -5.77 -4.02 0.54
N LYS A 53 -6.82 -3.36 1.05
CA LYS A 53 -6.83 -2.82 2.42
C LYS A 53 -6.71 -3.91 3.49
N TYR A 54 -7.37 -5.06 3.29
CA TYR A 54 -7.20 -6.21 4.17
C TYR A 54 -5.76 -6.70 4.17
N ILE A 55 -5.14 -6.86 2.99
CA ILE A 55 -3.74 -7.30 2.89
C ILE A 55 -2.84 -6.29 3.60
N GLU A 56 -2.97 -5.00 3.32
CA GLU A 56 -2.15 -3.95 3.94
C GLU A 56 -2.25 -3.95 5.47
N SER A 57 -3.44 -4.18 6.02
CA SER A 57 -3.66 -4.19 7.47
C SER A 57 -3.25 -5.49 8.17
N ASN A 58 -3.12 -6.60 7.43
CA ASN A 58 -2.86 -7.92 8.01
C ASN A 58 -1.47 -8.47 7.68
N ILE A 59 -0.79 -7.92 6.67
CA ILE A 59 0.54 -8.35 6.26
C ILE A 59 1.59 -7.88 7.26
N GLN A 60 2.47 -8.80 7.65
CA GLN A 60 3.56 -8.56 8.58
C GLN A 60 4.87 -8.83 7.87
N TYR A 61 5.67 -7.79 7.67
CA TYR A 61 7.00 -7.99 7.08
C TYR A 61 7.90 -8.76 8.06
N PRO A 62 8.41 -9.95 7.71
CA PRO A 62 9.29 -10.70 8.62
C PRO A 62 10.54 -9.90 8.96
N ARG A 63 10.91 -9.83 10.24
CA ARG A 63 12.06 -9.04 10.71
C ARG A 63 13.36 -9.44 10.02
N GLU A 64 13.60 -10.74 9.86
CA GLU A 64 14.78 -11.26 9.16
C GLU A 64 14.83 -10.80 7.69
N ALA A 65 13.69 -10.78 7.00
CA ALA A 65 13.59 -10.30 5.62
C ALA A 65 13.79 -8.78 5.52
N LEU A 66 13.38 -8.01 6.54
CA LEU A 66 13.69 -6.58 6.64
C LEU A 66 15.19 -6.33 6.80
N THR A 67 15.86 -7.06 7.71
CA THR A 67 17.32 -6.95 7.91
C THR A 67 18.10 -7.28 6.65
N GLN A 68 17.66 -8.31 5.92
CA GLN A 68 18.25 -8.73 4.65
C GLN A 68 17.83 -7.86 3.45
N LYS A 69 16.95 -6.86 3.67
CA LYS A 69 16.39 -5.98 2.62
C LYS A 69 15.73 -6.74 1.46
N VAL A 70 15.18 -7.92 1.73
CA VAL A 70 14.59 -8.78 0.71
C VAL A 70 13.24 -8.22 0.31
N GLN A 71 13.09 -7.77 -0.94
CA GLN A 71 11.85 -7.29 -1.54
C GLN A 71 11.45 -8.20 -2.70
N SER A 72 10.17 -8.56 -2.82
CA SER A 72 9.72 -9.34 -3.96
C SER A 72 8.19 -9.37 -4.11
N ARG A 73 7.74 -9.90 -5.25
CA ARG A 73 6.35 -10.22 -5.51
C ARG A 73 6.15 -11.73 -5.41
N VAL A 74 5.31 -12.14 -4.46
CA VAL A 74 4.94 -13.54 -4.21
C VAL A 74 3.58 -13.79 -4.83
N TYR A 75 3.43 -14.89 -5.57
CA TYR A 75 2.16 -15.31 -6.15
C TYR A 75 1.63 -16.50 -5.35
N VAL A 76 0.47 -16.32 -4.74
CA VAL A 76 -0.21 -17.35 -3.96
C VAL A 76 -1.40 -17.87 -4.75
N GLN A 77 -1.42 -19.17 -5.04
CA GLN A 77 -2.56 -19.85 -5.62
C GLN A 77 -3.37 -20.49 -4.50
N PHE A 78 -4.69 -20.40 -4.57
CA PHE A 78 -5.59 -21.01 -3.60
C PHE A 78 -6.95 -21.31 -4.23
N VAL A 79 -7.73 -22.16 -3.57
CA VAL A 79 -9.10 -22.48 -3.99
C VAL A 79 -10.09 -21.74 -3.12
N VAL A 80 -11.00 -20.99 -3.75
CA VAL A 80 -12.21 -20.47 -3.10
C VAL A 80 -13.31 -21.49 -3.29
N ASN A 81 -13.75 -22.10 -2.19
CA ASN A 81 -14.77 -23.15 -2.26
C ASN A 81 -16.18 -22.58 -2.46
N LYS A 82 -17.16 -23.47 -2.67
CA LYS A 82 -18.59 -23.12 -2.85
C LYS A 82 -19.22 -22.31 -1.69
N ASN A 83 -18.60 -22.32 -0.51
CA ASN A 83 -19.02 -21.56 0.66
C ASN A 83 -18.22 -20.24 0.84
N GLY A 84 -17.33 -19.91 -0.10
CA GLY A 84 -16.49 -18.73 -0.06
C GLY A 84 -15.24 -18.85 0.81
N LYS A 85 -14.97 -20.02 1.40
CA LYS A 85 -13.77 -20.19 2.26
C LYS A 85 -12.56 -20.49 1.38
N VAL A 86 -11.43 -19.86 1.71
CA VAL A 86 -10.13 -20.14 1.12
C VAL A 86 -9.58 -21.47 1.64
N SER A 87 -9.01 -22.28 0.76
CA SER A 87 -8.35 -23.55 1.06
C SER A 87 -7.20 -23.81 0.07
N GLN A 88 -6.33 -24.77 0.40
CA GLN A 88 -5.22 -25.19 -0.47
C GLN A 88 -4.33 -24.01 -0.93
N ALA A 89 -4.01 -23.10 -0.01
CA ALA A 89 -3.13 -21.99 -0.33
C ALA A 89 -1.68 -22.48 -0.50
N GLU A 90 -1.13 -22.27 -1.69
CA GLU A 90 0.20 -22.69 -2.10
C GLU A 90 0.92 -21.58 -2.88
N ILE A 91 2.25 -21.66 -2.93
CA ILE A 91 3.06 -20.69 -3.66
C ILE A 91 3.18 -21.15 -5.11
N SER A 92 2.58 -20.40 -6.03
CA SER A 92 2.73 -20.67 -7.47
C SER A 92 4.02 -20.05 -8.03
N ARG A 93 4.43 -18.90 -7.49
CA ARG A 93 5.72 -18.29 -7.78
C ARG A 93 6.22 -17.53 -6.56
N GLY A 94 7.18 -18.13 -5.87
CA GLY A 94 7.85 -17.58 -4.71
C GLY A 94 9.14 -16.88 -5.10
N SER A 95 9.70 -16.17 -4.14
CA SER A 95 11.02 -15.54 -4.30
C SER A 95 11.88 -15.68 -3.08
N HIS A 96 11.28 -15.75 -1.89
CA HIS A 96 12.03 -15.90 -0.65
C HIS A 96 11.17 -16.61 0.40
N PRO A 97 11.67 -17.69 1.04
CA PRO A 97 10.87 -18.52 1.95
C PRO A 97 10.17 -17.76 3.08
N LEU A 98 10.81 -16.70 3.60
CA LEU A 98 10.23 -15.86 4.64
C LEU A 98 8.99 -15.08 4.16
N LEU A 99 9.05 -14.52 2.95
CA LEU A 99 7.93 -13.78 2.36
C LEU A 99 6.83 -14.73 1.92
N ASP A 100 7.21 -15.90 1.41
CA ASP A 100 6.31 -16.97 0.99
C ASP A 100 5.45 -17.46 2.17
N LYS A 101 6.08 -17.75 3.31
CA LYS A 101 5.38 -18.17 4.54
C LYS A 101 4.35 -17.14 5.00
N GLU A 102 4.73 -15.87 4.97
CA GLU A 102 3.83 -14.79 5.36
C GLU A 102 2.67 -14.62 4.36
N ALA A 103 2.95 -14.69 3.07
CA ALA A 103 1.93 -14.60 2.03
C ALA A 103 0.87 -15.71 2.18
N ILE A 104 1.29 -16.95 2.45
CA ILE A 104 0.37 -18.07 2.74
C ILE A 104 -0.47 -17.77 3.98
N ARG A 105 0.12 -17.25 5.05
CA ARG A 105 -0.59 -16.94 6.30
C ARG A 105 -1.69 -15.91 6.08
N VAL A 106 -1.40 -14.81 5.36
CA VAL A 106 -2.38 -13.75 5.08
C VAL A 106 -3.52 -14.29 4.22
N VAL A 107 -3.20 -15.01 3.15
CA VAL A 107 -4.21 -15.58 2.24
C VAL A 107 -5.09 -16.62 2.93
N SER A 108 -4.51 -17.50 3.75
CA SER A 108 -5.24 -18.54 4.47
C SER A 108 -6.22 -18.00 5.50
N ASN A 109 -5.96 -16.78 6.02
CA ASN A 109 -6.79 -16.12 7.03
C ASN A 109 -7.81 -15.14 6.45
N MET A 110 -7.93 -15.06 5.12
CA MET A 110 -8.89 -14.17 4.47
C MET A 110 -10.34 -14.50 4.89
N PRO A 111 -11.21 -13.49 5.00
CA PRO A 111 -12.63 -13.69 5.25
C PRO A 111 -13.29 -14.44 4.09
N LYS A 112 -14.58 -14.77 4.26
CA LYS A 112 -15.34 -15.47 3.22
C LYS A 112 -15.49 -14.61 1.96
N TRP A 113 -15.11 -15.19 0.83
CA TRP A 113 -15.28 -14.65 -0.52
C TRP A 113 -16.68 -14.92 -1.05
N ILE A 114 -17.07 -14.16 -2.07
CA ILE A 114 -18.18 -14.51 -2.95
C ILE A 114 -17.70 -15.65 -3.85
N PRO A 115 -18.31 -16.84 -3.78
CA PRO A 115 -17.85 -17.99 -4.54
C PRO A 115 -18.11 -17.80 -6.04
N GLY A 116 -17.22 -18.34 -6.85
CA GLY A 116 -17.41 -18.40 -8.30
C GLY A 116 -18.61 -19.28 -8.69
N LYS A 117 -19.09 -19.08 -9.92
CA LYS A 117 -20.20 -19.86 -10.48
C LYS A 117 -19.85 -20.39 -11.86
N ASN A 118 -20.33 -21.59 -12.13
CA ASN A 118 -20.33 -22.20 -13.46
C ASN A 118 -21.75 -22.70 -13.75
N LYS A 119 -22.32 -22.33 -14.89
CA LYS A 119 -23.70 -22.66 -15.28
C LYS A 119 -24.72 -22.32 -14.18
N GLY A 120 -24.54 -21.17 -13.54
CA GLY A 120 -25.40 -20.68 -12.45
C GLY A 120 -25.24 -21.37 -11.09
N LYS A 121 -24.42 -22.43 -10.99
CA LYS A 121 -24.16 -23.14 -9.73
C LYS A 121 -22.83 -22.69 -9.11
N LYS A 122 -22.79 -22.57 -7.78
CA LYS A 122 -21.56 -22.26 -7.04
C LYS A 122 -20.59 -23.42 -7.16
N VAL A 123 -19.35 -23.13 -7.58
CA VAL A 123 -18.30 -24.14 -7.77
C VAL A 123 -17.00 -23.70 -7.08
N PRO A 124 -16.13 -24.62 -6.66
CA PRO A 124 -14.80 -24.27 -6.21
C PRO A 124 -13.97 -23.76 -7.39
N VAL A 125 -13.30 -22.62 -7.23
CA VAL A 125 -12.50 -21.99 -8.29
C VAL A 125 -11.11 -21.65 -7.76
N ILE A 126 -10.10 -21.89 -8.58
CA ILE A 126 -8.71 -21.56 -8.30
C ILE A 126 -8.50 -20.07 -8.57
N TYR A 127 -7.87 -19.39 -7.63
CA TYR A 127 -7.53 -17.99 -7.72
C TYR A 127 -6.04 -17.81 -7.45
N THR A 128 -5.37 -16.95 -8.22
CA THR A 128 -3.97 -16.61 -7.99
C THR A 128 -3.86 -15.13 -7.64
N LEU A 129 -3.40 -14.85 -6.41
CA LEU A 129 -3.23 -13.50 -5.89
C LEU A 129 -1.75 -13.13 -5.83
N PRO A 130 -1.33 -12.07 -6.52
CA PRO A 130 -0.02 -11.49 -6.33
C PRO A 130 0.04 -10.57 -5.10
N ILE A 131 0.98 -10.82 -4.20
CA ILE A 131 1.29 -9.99 -3.03
C ILE A 131 2.69 -9.40 -3.22
N THR A 132 2.80 -8.07 -3.13
CA THR A 132 4.06 -7.36 -3.33
C THR A 132 4.62 -6.89 -1.99
N PHE A 133 5.75 -7.45 -1.58
CA PHE A 133 6.53 -7.00 -0.44
C PHE A 133 7.50 -5.92 -0.89
N LYS A 134 7.18 -4.68 -0.54
CA LYS A 134 8.08 -3.54 -0.72
C LYS A 134 8.44 -2.99 0.64
N ILE A 135 9.74 -2.85 0.86
CA ILE A 135 10.26 -2.00 1.93
C ILE A 135 10.05 -0.56 1.42
N THR A 136 8.88 -0.01 1.68
CA THR A 136 8.75 1.44 1.70
C THR A 136 9.61 1.92 2.86
N PRO A 137 10.49 2.91 2.68
CA PRO A 137 11.19 3.53 3.80
C PRO A 137 10.15 4.23 4.71
N SER A 138 9.45 3.46 5.54
CA SER A 138 8.76 3.98 6.71
C SER A 138 9.84 4.16 7.76
N MET A 139 10.16 5.42 8.04
CA MET A 139 11.22 5.81 8.96
C MET A 139 10.88 5.42 10.41
N SER A 140 10.90 4.12 10.71
CA SER A 140 10.71 3.56 12.06
C SER A 140 12.02 3.49 12.85
N SER A 141 13.16 3.88 12.24
CA SER A 141 14.49 3.87 12.86
C SER A 141 15.19 5.24 12.75
N ILE A 142 14.48 6.35 13.00
CA ILE A 142 15.11 7.68 13.16
C ILE A 142 15.86 7.79 14.50
N SER A 143 15.69 6.82 15.42
CA SER A 143 16.52 6.75 16.64
C SER A 143 18.01 6.60 16.36
N ASP A 144 18.38 6.15 15.15
CA ASP A 144 19.76 5.79 14.82
C ASP A 144 20.49 6.85 13.99
N ILE A 145 19.86 8.01 13.75
CA ILE A 145 20.55 9.15 13.13
C ILE A 145 21.24 9.96 14.22
N LYS A 146 22.36 9.42 14.70
CA LYS A 146 23.41 10.24 15.28
C LYS A 146 24.40 10.63 14.17
N ASN A 147 24.76 11.91 14.19
CA ASN A 147 25.84 12.59 13.47
C ASN A 147 25.61 12.95 11.99
N SER A 148 24.93 14.07 11.77
CA SER A 148 25.62 15.17 11.07
C SER A 148 26.11 16.15 12.13
N ASN A 149 27.34 16.65 11.99
CA ASN A 149 27.96 17.63 12.89
C ASN A 149 27.29 19.03 12.81
N ASP A 150 25.97 19.09 12.69
CA ASP A 150 25.24 20.35 12.66
C ASP A 150 24.84 20.72 14.09
N THR A 151 25.70 21.49 14.73
CA THR A 151 25.45 22.13 16.01
C THR A 151 24.41 23.23 15.81
N GLY A 152 23.12 22.89 15.87
CA GLY A 152 22.07 23.91 15.92
C GLY A 152 20.70 23.38 15.53
N THR A 153 19.78 23.38 16.48
CA THR A 153 18.35 23.22 16.26
C THR A 153 17.81 24.38 15.40
N THR A 154 18.10 24.38 14.11
CA THR A 154 17.61 25.40 13.18
C THR A 154 16.25 25.02 12.59
N LEU A 155 15.37 26.01 12.44
CA LEU A 155 14.11 25.88 11.70
C LEU A 155 14.36 25.64 10.20
N GLN A 156 15.46 26.14 9.64
CA GLN A 156 15.77 25.94 8.23
C GLN A 156 15.84 24.45 7.88
N GLY A 157 15.29 24.09 6.73
CA GLY A 157 15.33 22.74 6.20
C GLY A 157 14.03 22.28 5.56
N ILE A 158 14.03 21.02 5.19
CA ILE A 158 12.88 20.33 4.65
C ILE A 158 12.30 19.46 5.77
N TRP A 159 11.00 19.61 6.01
CA TRP A 159 10.27 18.97 7.08
C TRP A 159 9.11 18.16 6.51
N GLN A 160 8.88 16.97 7.05
CA GLN A 160 7.74 16.12 6.71
C GLN A 160 6.85 15.93 7.93
N ILE A 161 5.54 16.13 7.77
CA ILE A 161 4.59 15.93 8.86
C ILE A 161 4.63 14.48 9.32
N CYS A 162 4.43 14.24 10.60
CA CYS A 162 4.42 12.90 11.15
C CYS A 162 3.48 12.74 12.35
N LYS A 163 3.10 11.48 12.61
CA LYS A 163 2.45 11.07 13.85
C LYS A 163 3.48 10.39 14.75
N LEU A 164 3.45 10.73 16.03
CA LEU A 164 4.20 10.04 17.06
C LEU A 164 3.33 8.94 17.66
N ASN A 165 3.74 7.68 17.53
CA ASN A 165 3.12 6.59 18.28
C ASN A 165 4.05 6.21 19.43
N ASN A 166 3.51 6.26 20.65
CA ASN A 166 4.25 5.89 21.84
C ASN A 166 4.59 4.40 21.78
N THR A 167 5.86 4.05 22.01
CA THR A 167 6.24 2.65 22.15
C THR A 167 6.13 2.24 23.61
N SER A 168 6.05 0.94 23.89
CA SER A 168 5.96 0.39 25.26
C SER A 168 7.15 0.78 26.16
N ASP A 169 8.21 1.28 25.55
CA ASP A 169 9.42 1.78 26.19
C ASP A 169 9.27 3.31 26.30
N ASN A 170 9.01 3.80 27.51
CA ASN A 170 8.48 5.14 27.84
C ASN A 170 9.28 6.36 27.31
N GLU A 171 10.32 6.18 26.52
CA GLU A 171 11.16 7.23 25.95
C GLU A 171 11.42 7.10 24.43
N LYS A 172 10.78 6.15 23.75
CA LYS A 172 10.94 5.97 22.30
C LYS A 172 9.63 6.23 21.56
N TYR A 173 9.66 7.21 20.66
CA TYR A 173 8.59 7.46 19.71
C TYR A 173 8.85 6.66 18.42
N SER A 174 7.85 5.93 17.96
CA SER A 174 7.82 5.48 16.55
C SER A 174 7.19 6.58 15.71
N ILE A 175 7.79 6.88 14.56
CA ILE A 175 7.37 7.96 13.68
C ILE A 175 6.66 7.36 12.47
N THR A 176 5.45 7.84 12.20
CA THR A 176 4.72 7.55 10.95
C THR A 176 4.65 8.83 10.13
N ALA A 177 5.39 8.87 9.03
CA ALA A 177 5.41 10.02 8.13
C ALA A 177 4.07 10.18 7.41
N GLY A 178 3.62 11.42 7.26
CA GLY A 178 2.41 11.79 6.54
C GLY A 178 2.70 12.47 5.20
N PRO A 179 1.65 12.91 4.49
CA PRO A 179 1.77 13.39 3.11
C PRO A 179 2.14 14.88 3.00
N TYR A 180 2.23 15.62 4.09
CA TYR A 180 2.54 17.05 4.04
C TYR A 180 4.02 17.33 4.26
N MET A 181 4.54 18.26 3.48
CA MET A 181 5.91 18.74 3.53
C MET A 181 5.90 20.25 3.81
N LYS A 182 6.89 20.72 4.57
CA LYS A 182 7.16 22.14 4.82
C LYS A 182 8.62 22.41 4.51
N ILE A 183 8.88 23.41 3.69
CA ILE A 183 10.23 23.90 3.40
C ILE A 183 10.37 25.23 4.09
N LEU A 184 11.39 25.38 4.94
CA LEU A 184 11.82 26.63 5.54
C LEU A 184 13.20 26.94 4.97
N SER A 185 13.25 27.84 3.99
CA SER A 185 14.46 28.12 3.24
C SER A 185 15.38 29.11 3.97
N THR A 186 16.63 29.19 3.52
CA THR A 186 17.65 30.10 4.06
C THR A 186 17.41 31.57 3.70
N ASP A 187 16.60 31.85 2.69
CA ASP A 187 16.15 33.19 2.28
C ASP A 187 14.83 33.61 2.95
N ASN A 188 14.48 33.00 4.09
CA ASN A 188 13.31 33.34 4.91
C ASN A 188 11.96 33.16 4.18
N ARG A 189 11.86 32.18 3.29
CA ARG A 189 10.60 31.77 2.64
C ARG A 189 10.12 30.45 3.22
N PHE A 190 8.80 30.31 3.33
CA PHE A 190 8.19 29.02 3.63
C PHE A 190 7.35 28.53 2.45
N THR A 191 7.26 27.22 2.29
CA THR A 191 6.35 26.58 1.34
C THR A 191 5.82 25.28 1.95
N ASN A 192 4.51 25.16 2.05
CA ASN A 192 3.83 23.94 2.44
C ASN A 192 3.34 23.22 1.17
N LEU A 193 3.50 21.91 1.13
CA LEU A 193 3.11 21.07 -0.01
C LEU A 193 2.37 19.83 0.48
N ALA A 194 1.40 19.36 -0.30
CA ALA A 194 0.78 18.07 -0.13
C ALA A 194 1.29 17.11 -1.21
N LEU A 195 1.93 16.02 -0.78
CA LEU A 195 2.36 14.93 -1.63
C LEU A 195 1.17 14.04 -2.00
N ASN A 196 1.04 13.71 -3.28
CA ASN A 196 0.06 12.73 -3.74
C ASN A 196 0.76 11.45 -4.20
N THR A 197 0.36 10.31 -3.63
CA THR A 197 0.96 9.00 -3.93
C THR A 197 0.13 8.16 -4.90
N SER A 198 -1.01 8.66 -5.37
CA SER A 198 -2.01 7.90 -6.15
C SER A 198 -2.06 8.31 -7.64
N GLY A 199 -0.99 8.93 -8.16
CA GLY A 199 -0.88 9.28 -9.58
C GLY A 199 -1.39 10.67 -9.96
N HIS A 200 -1.78 11.50 -8.98
CA HIS A 200 -2.03 12.93 -9.22
C HIS A 200 -0.79 13.78 -8.91
N VAL A 201 -0.80 15.03 -9.36
CA VAL A 201 0.29 15.99 -9.14
C VAL A 201 0.30 16.43 -7.68
N SER A 202 1.50 16.59 -7.10
CA SER A 202 1.67 17.18 -5.77
C SER A 202 1.42 18.69 -5.84
N VAL A 203 0.79 19.27 -4.81
CA VAL A 203 0.35 20.67 -4.84
C VAL A 203 0.98 21.49 -3.73
N ILE A 204 1.35 22.73 -4.04
CA ILE A 204 1.71 23.73 -3.02
C ILE A 204 0.41 24.15 -2.33
N THR A 205 0.35 24.00 -1.01
CA THR A 205 -0.85 24.29 -0.21
C THR A 205 -0.84 25.69 0.37
N SER A 206 0.34 26.21 0.70
CA SER A 206 0.54 27.62 1.06
C SER A 206 2.00 28.03 0.93
N ASN A 207 2.25 29.33 0.80
CA ASN A 207 3.59 29.91 0.73
C ASN A 207 3.62 31.32 1.32
N GLY A 208 4.81 31.81 1.60
CA GLY A 208 5.05 33.17 2.07
C GLY A 208 6.45 33.34 2.62
N THR A 209 6.61 34.29 3.53
CA THR A 209 7.86 34.52 4.26
C THR A 209 7.73 34.08 5.71
N TYR A 210 8.85 33.78 6.36
CA TYR A 210 8.86 33.49 7.78
C TYR A 210 10.02 34.19 8.49
N THR A 211 9.80 34.58 9.73
CA THR A 211 10.81 35.23 10.58
C THR A 211 10.76 34.61 11.96
N GLN A 212 11.90 34.07 12.43
CA GLN A 212 12.02 33.62 13.80
C GLN A 212 12.09 34.83 14.74
N THR A 213 11.17 34.92 15.69
CA THR A 213 11.03 36.07 16.60
C THR A 213 11.57 35.78 18.00
N SER A 214 11.74 34.51 18.36
CA SER A 214 12.41 34.08 19.60
C SER A 214 12.93 32.64 19.48
N ASP A 215 13.51 32.11 20.56
CA ASP A 215 13.98 30.72 20.64
C ASP A 215 12.86 29.67 20.56
N SER A 216 11.59 30.08 20.68
CA SER A 216 10.43 29.19 20.67
C SER A 216 9.27 29.68 19.81
N THR A 217 9.46 30.76 19.05
CA THR A 217 8.39 31.38 18.24
C THR A 217 8.93 31.87 16.91
N TYR A 218 8.16 31.66 15.84
CA TYR A 218 8.36 32.28 14.55
C TYR A 218 7.03 32.73 13.95
N VAL A 219 7.07 33.69 13.03
CA VAL A 219 5.89 34.22 12.35
C VAL A 219 5.93 33.81 10.88
N GLU A 220 4.85 33.23 10.36
CA GLU A 220 4.63 33.02 8.92
C GLU A 220 3.74 34.14 8.37
N SER A 221 4.28 34.98 7.49
CA SER A 221 3.52 35.96 6.72
C SER A 221 3.03 35.28 5.44
N VAL A 222 1.78 34.81 5.47
CA VAL A 222 1.20 33.96 4.42
C VAL A 222 0.84 34.82 3.20
N SER A 223 1.49 34.56 2.07
CA SER A 223 1.12 35.19 0.80
C SER A 223 -0.15 34.54 0.24
N GLU A 224 -0.18 33.21 0.13
CA GLU A 224 -1.32 32.45 -0.38
C GLU A 224 -1.50 31.14 0.37
N SER A 225 -2.75 30.71 0.55
CA SER A 225 -3.14 29.43 1.14
C SER A 225 -4.41 28.89 0.47
N ILE A 226 -4.32 27.72 -0.16
CA ILE A 226 -5.48 27.07 -0.80
C ILE A 226 -6.28 26.21 0.18
N MET A 227 -5.61 25.63 1.19
CA MET A 227 -6.22 24.75 2.18
C MET A 227 -7.06 25.54 3.19
N ASN A 228 -6.64 26.76 3.50
CA ASN A 228 -7.41 27.70 4.31
C ASN A 228 -7.26 29.12 3.75
N PRO A 229 -8.15 29.52 2.83
CA PRO A 229 -8.08 30.83 2.18
C PRO A 229 -8.14 32.04 3.13
N LYS A 230 -8.68 31.87 4.34
CA LYS A 230 -8.75 32.94 5.35
C LYS A 230 -7.39 33.36 5.89
N LEU A 231 -6.37 32.52 5.70
CA LEU A 231 -5.00 32.80 6.13
C LEU A 231 -4.21 33.61 5.11
N SER A 232 -4.63 33.68 3.85
CA SER A 232 -3.94 34.47 2.83
C SER A 232 -3.89 35.95 3.23
N GLY A 233 -2.69 36.54 3.17
CA GLY A 233 -2.44 37.91 3.60
C GLY A 233 -2.43 38.12 5.12
N LYS A 234 -2.29 37.06 5.91
CA LYS A 234 -2.23 37.14 7.39
C LYS A 234 -0.89 36.67 7.92
N ASP A 235 -0.52 37.24 9.06
CA ASP A 235 0.59 36.76 9.87
C ASP A 235 0.10 35.71 10.87
N ILE A 236 0.80 34.58 10.92
CA ILE A 236 0.50 33.47 11.82
C ILE A 236 1.66 33.32 12.78
N THR A 237 1.39 33.48 14.08
CA THR A 237 2.37 33.18 15.12
C THR A 237 2.38 31.68 15.39
N ILE A 238 3.56 31.08 15.26
CA ILE A 238 3.78 29.64 15.46
C ILE A 238 4.78 29.47 16.59
N HIS A 239 4.36 28.73 17.61
CA HIS A 239 5.24 28.29 18.69
C HIS A 239 5.86 26.95 18.30
N PHE A 240 7.14 26.76 18.60
CA PHE A 240 7.84 25.53 18.28
C PHE A 240 8.71 25.03 19.42
N LYS A 241 8.97 23.72 19.41
CA LYS A 241 9.90 23.06 20.31
C LYS A 241 10.58 21.91 19.56
N PHE A 242 11.90 21.87 19.57
CA PHE A 242 12.63 20.69 19.14
C PHE A 242 12.55 19.62 20.23
N LEU A 243 12.03 18.44 19.89
CA LEU A 243 12.07 17.25 20.74
C LEU A 243 13.43 16.54 20.61
N ASN A 244 14.06 16.66 19.44
CA ASN A 244 15.47 16.38 19.17
C ASN A 244 15.90 17.14 17.89
N ALA A 245 17.14 16.95 17.43
CA ALA A 245 17.68 17.65 16.25
C ALA A 245 16.86 17.48 14.96
N ASN A 246 16.12 16.37 14.85
CA ASN A 246 15.36 15.97 13.66
C ASN A 246 13.85 15.93 13.90
N LEU A 247 13.36 16.25 15.10
CA LEU A 247 11.94 16.18 15.44
C LEU A 247 11.48 17.51 16.03
N LEU A 248 10.64 18.19 15.27
CA LEU A 248 10.06 19.49 15.58
C LEU A 248 8.59 19.32 15.95
N MET A 249 8.20 19.91 17.07
CA MET A 249 6.81 20.10 17.46
C MET A 249 6.44 21.56 17.18
N ILE A 250 5.34 21.80 16.49
CA ILE A 250 4.78 23.14 16.34
C ILE A 250 3.36 23.20 16.90
N SER A 251 2.98 24.37 17.38
CA SER A 251 1.63 24.67 17.82
C SER A 251 1.26 26.09 17.41
N PHE A 252 0.03 26.27 16.98
CA PHE A 252 -0.49 27.55 16.54
C PHE A 252 -1.85 27.80 17.16
N GLN A 253 -2.13 29.08 17.42
CA GLN A 253 -3.47 29.56 17.77
C GLN A 253 -4.06 30.21 16.52
N SER A 254 -5.03 29.56 15.89
CA SER A 254 -5.78 30.16 14.80
C SER A 254 -6.74 31.23 15.33
N VAL A 255 -7.13 32.15 14.45
CA VAL A 255 -8.19 33.15 14.69
C VAL A 255 -9.54 32.47 14.99
N ASP A 256 -9.70 31.22 14.55
CA ASP A 256 -10.78 30.34 14.95
C ASP A 256 -10.35 29.52 16.19
N PRO A 257 -11.01 29.67 17.35
CA PRO A 257 -10.69 28.94 18.57
C PRO A 257 -10.76 27.41 18.42
N LEU A 258 -11.46 26.91 17.41
CA LEU A 258 -11.59 25.47 17.12
C LEU A 258 -10.40 24.92 16.32
N LEU A 259 -9.54 25.78 15.77
CA LEU A 259 -8.36 25.43 14.98
C LEU A 259 -7.07 25.60 15.80
N GLN A 260 -7.08 25.14 17.06
CA GLN A 260 -5.85 24.92 17.82
C GLN A 260 -5.27 23.56 17.42
N GLY A 261 -4.07 23.59 16.85
CA GLY A 261 -3.39 22.40 16.34
C GLY A 261 -2.03 22.21 16.98
N LYS A 262 -1.69 20.96 17.27
CA LYS A 262 -0.33 20.53 17.57
C LYS A 262 0.11 19.59 16.46
N GLU A 263 1.21 19.94 15.81
CA GLU A 263 1.77 19.15 14.72
C GLU A 263 3.19 18.71 15.06
N TYR A 264 3.58 17.57 14.49
CA TYR A 264 4.93 17.03 14.63
C TYR A 264 5.53 16.86 13.24
N TRP A 265 6.79 17.22 13.12
CA TRP A 265 7.51 17.31 11.85
C TRP A 265 8.87 16.67 12.01
N THR A 266 9.19 15.72 11.13
CA THR A 266 10.51 15.11 11.07
C THR A 266 11.35 15.77 9.98
N ARG A 267 12.63 16.01 10.24
CA ARG A 267 13.55 16.58 9.26
C ARG A 267 13.78 15.56 8.14
N VAL A 268 13.76 16.02 6.90
CA VAL A 268 14.14 15.24 5.72
C VAL A 268 15.62 15.48 5.43
N PHE A 269 16.36 14.40 5.30
CA PHE A 269 17.81 14.41 5.06
C PHE A 269 18.14 13.42 3.94
N LEU A 270 19.26 13.68 3.27
CA LEU A 270 19.82 12.73 2.32
C LEU A 270 20.45 11.57 3.13
N PRO A 271 19.98 10.32 2.97
CA PRO A 271 20.62 9.19 3.64
C PRO A 271 22.05 9.05 3.14
N GLN A 272 23.00 8.90 4.06
CA GLN A 272 24.36 8.54 3.71
C GLN A 272 24.36 7.10 3.16
N PRO A 273 25.08 6.82 2.06
CA PRO A 273 25.24 5.45 1.58
C PRO A 273 25.84 4.62 2.72
N ALA A 274 25.25 3.46 3.00
CA ALA A 274 25.81 2.54 3.97
C ALA A 274 27.25 2.22 3.54
N ASN A 275 28.23 2.53 4.39
CA ASN A 275 29.62 2.18 4.16
C ASN A 275 29.67 0.71 3.71
N GLN A 276 30.13 0.47 2.48
CA GLN A 276 30.52 -0.86 2.05
C GLN A 276 31.76 -1.20 2.87
N HIS A 277 31.55 -1.87 4.01
CA HIS A 277 32.64 -2.51 4.71
C HIS A 277 33.17 -3.62 3.80
N ASN A 278 34.36 -3.37 3.24
CA ASN A 278 35.26 -4.38 2.69
C ASN A 278 35.56 -5.46 3.74
#